data_AF-A0A2E9VID0-F1
#
_entry.id   AF-A0A2E9VID0-F1
#
_cell.length_a   1.000
_cell.length_b   1.000
_cell.length_c   1.000
_cell.angle_alpha   90.00
_cell.angle_beta   90.00
_cell.angle_gamma   90.00
#
_symmetry.space_group_name_H-M   'P 1'
#
loop_
_entity.id
_entity.type
_entity.pdbx_description
1 polymer ?
#
loop_
_entity_poly.entity_id
_entity_poly.type
_entity_poly.pdbx_seq_one_letter_code
_entity_poly.pdbx_strand_id
1 'polypeptide(L)'
;MSDLWRYPFLPDARKAVQGLELETLLDDPLCGEARALAIERLNAAISDSLDELGAPVDARDEETYLLSFLFSRLILSAQADSKVINWVALTEALRAEATLNLETAAVLVHVSEQLGVPVKMVGKSFQVDYTVYLTATKNLRTGRWKLVNRGVVDGKVMLDQRTLVRVLREIVVEHLQSLPELPEGLGRKVLERFSPDMEVMQEMAKERQERALRELGRLDFGKAPPCFNGHLIDLQAGVNLPHPARFFLTTFLTALGQEPDGIMELYATAPDFKESVTRYQVEHITGKISNAEYDTPSCSSLISQGVCPGGNALCRQIVHPLSYYRVMAEREKPDDVRRERLALIAGSGSAKFWAHLPLDAPDDAPPRSLAAALDADGPSRVTAQVEHFRGIGTKVDDKYICWASARLVDDTVERSLETLPLLQWEWTLPLAHAKERGEEVEVTLLPVKLGEQRRLHVLAAG
;
A
#
# COMPACT_ATOMS: atom_id res chain seq x y z
N MET A 1 -31.56 23.62 3.06
CA MET A 1 -30.51 23.86 2.05
C MET A 1 -31.14 23.55 0.70
N SER A 2 -31.11 24.45 -0.28
CA SER A 2 -31.39 24.08 -1.67
C SER A 2 -30.24 23.19 -2.17
N ASP A 3 -30.50 22.28 -3.10
CA ASP A 3 -29.48 21.48 -3.81
C ASP A 3 -28.86 20.33 -2.99
N LEU A 4 -29.68 19.56 -2.26
CA LEU A 4 -29.23 18.38 -1.50
C LEU A 4 -28.54 17.31 -2.37
N TRP A 5 -28.86 17.28 -3.66
CA TRP A 5 -28.25 16.38 -4.65
C TRP A 5 -26.73 16.55 -4.79
N ARG A 6 -26.18 17.73 -4.43
CA ARG A 6 -24.73 17.99 -4.44
C ARG A 6 -23.99 17.32 -3.27
N TYR A 7 -24.72 16.98 -2.21
CA TYR A 7 -24.19 16.41 -0.99
C TYR A 7 -25.07 15.25 -0.49
N PRO A 8 -25.26 14.21 -1.32
CA PRO A 8 -26.26 13.16 -1.06
C PRO A 8 -25.91 12.28 0.16
N PHE A 9 -24.67 12.38 0.66
CA PHE A 9 -24.17 11.72 1.87
C PHE A 9 -24.52 12.47 3.17
N LEU A 10 -24.99 13.72 3.09
CA LEU A 10 -25.31 14.48 4.30
C LEU A 10 -26.58 13.95 4.99
N PRO A 11 -26.65 14.03 6.33
CA PRO A 11 -27.86 13.72 7.09
C PRO A 11 -29.14 14.35 6.54
N ASP A 12 -29.09 15.58 6.03
CA ASP A 12 -30.27 16.23 5.44
C ASP A 12 -30.72 15.58 4.12
N ALA A 13 -29.78 15.17 3.26
CA ALA A 13 -30.11 14.44 2.03
C ALA A 13 -30.71 13.06 2.35
N ARG A 14 -30.18 12.39 3.39
CA ARG A 14 -30.74 11.12 3.88
C ARG A 14 -32.18 11.25 4.36
N LYS A 15 -32.53 12.36 5.04
CA LYS A 15 -33.91 12.63 5.49
C LYS A 15 -34.87 12.78 4.30
N ALA A 16 -34.42 13.35 3.18
CA ALA A 16 -35.25 13.56 2.01
C ALA A 16 -35.69 12.23 1.35
N VAL A 17 -34.90 11.18 1.49
CA VAL A 17 -35.20 9.82 0.99
C VAL A 17 -35.61 8.84 2.11
N GLN A 18 -35.89 9.36 3.31
CA GLN A 18 -36.24 8.54 4.46
C GLN A 18 -37.69 8.04 4.36
N GLY A 19 -37.91 6.75 4.67
CA GLY A 19 -39.25 6.13 4.64
C GLY A 19 -39.57 5.35 3.37
N LEU A 20 -38.63 5.28 2.42
CA LEU A 20 -38.75 4.43 1.23
C LEU A 20 -38.40 2.97 1.57
N GLU A 21 -39.21 2.03 1.07
CA GLU A 21 -38.88 0.60 1.16
C GLU A 21 -37.89 0.22 0.06
N LEU A 22 -36.64 -0.03 0.45
CA LEU A 22 -35.52 -0.30 -0.46
C LEU A 22 -35.80 -1.48 -1.39
N GLU A 23 -36.46 -2.54 -0.89
CA GLU A 23 -36.81 -3.71 -1.70
C GLU A 23 -37.81 -3.37 -2.82
N THR A 24 -38.74 -2.45 -2.58
CA THR A 24 -39.72 -1.99 -3.58
C THR A 24 -39.06 -1.12 -4.63
N LEU A 25 -38.14 -0.23 -4.23
CA LEU A 25 -37.44 0.68 -5.14
C LEU A 25 -36.58 -0.07 -6.17
N LEU A 26 -36.05 -1.25 -5.83
CA LEU A 26 -35.22 -2.05 -6.75
C LEU A 26 -35.99 -2.47 -8.01
N ASP A 27 -37.28 -2.73 -7.89
CA ASP A 27 -38.13 -3.20 -8.99
C ASP A 27 -39.04 -2.12 -9.56
N ASP A 28 -39.15 -0.96 -8.89
CA ASP A 28 -40.00 0.14 -9.35
C ASP A 28 -39.57 0.61 -10.75
N PRO A 29 -40.44 0.53 -11.78
CA PRO A 29 -40.14 1.03 -13.11
C PRO A 29 -39.80 2.52 -13.14
N LEU A 30 -40.36 3.33 -12.22
CA LEU A 30 -40.11 4.76 -12.14
C LEU A 30 -38.69 5.09 -11.66
N CYS A 31 -38.03 4.15 -10.97
CA CYS A 31 -36.65 4.29 -10.52
C CYS A 31 -35.60 3.85 -11.58
N GLY A 32 -36.03 3.57 -12.82
CA GLY A 32 -35.13 3.12 -13.89
C GLY A 32 -33.98 4.08 -14.18
N GLU A 33 -34.29 5.38 -14.27
CA GLU A 33 -33.31 6.44 -14.50
C GLU A 33 -32.32 6.55 -13.34
N ALA A 34 -32.81 6.49 -12.09
CA ALA A 34 -31.94 6.53 -10.91
C ALA A 34 -30.99 5.34 -10.83
N ARG A 35 -31.43 4.13 -11.21
CA ARG A 35 -30.57 2.94 -11.30
C ARG A 35 -29.51 3.08 -12.39
N ALA A 36 -29.89 3.55 -13.58
CA ALA A 36 -28.94 3.80 -14.67
C ALA A 36 -27.88 4.82 -14.26
N LEU A 37 -28.30 5.95 -13.67
CA LEU A 37 -27.40 6.98 -13.15
C LEU A 37 -26.49 6.46 -12.02
N ALA A 38 -26.96 5.49 -11.22
CA ALA A 38 -26.13 4.84 -10.22
C ALA A 38 -24.99 4.03 -10.86
N ILE A 39 -25.28 3.29 -11.94
CA ILE A 39 -24.25 2.55 -12.69
C ILE A 39 -23.28 3.51 -13.37
N GLU A 40 -23.76 4.58 -13.99
CA GLU A 40 -22.91 5.63 -14.57
C GLU A 40 -21.98 6.24 -13.52
N ARG A 41 -22.51 6.55 -12.33
CA ARG A 41 -21.75 7.06 -11.19
C ARG A 41 -20.62 6.12 -10.77
N LEU A 42 -20.88 4.81 -10.72
CA LEU A 42 -19.91 3.77 -10.37
C LEU A 42 -18.85 3.59 -11.46
N ASN A 43 -19.27 3.46 -12.71
CA ASN A 43 -18.37 3.30 -13.86
C ASN A 43 -17.45 4.51 -14.02
N ALA A 44 -17.96 5.74 -13.82
CA ALA A 44 -17.15 6.96 -13.84
C ALA A 44 -16.00 6.89 -12.83
N ALA A 45 -16.24 6.39 -11.61
CA ALA A 45 -15.17 6.24 -10.62
C ALA A 45 -14.13 5.18 -11.02
N ILE A 46 -14.57 4.05 -11.60
CA ILE A 46 -13.67 2.97 -12.06
C ILE A 46 -12.84 3.42 -13.27
N SER A 47 -13.38 4.28 -14.12
CA SER A 47 -12.68 4.88 -15.25
C SER A 47 -11.88 6.13 -14.91
N ASP A 48 -11.84 6.53 -13.64
CA ASP A 48 -11.19 7.77 -13.17
C ASP A 48 -11.74 9.05 -13.85
N SER A 49 -12.99 9.00 -14.29
CA SER A 49 -13.67 10.17 -14.85
C SER A 49 -14.32 10.98 -13.73
N LEU A 50 -13.85 12.21 -13.58
CA LEU A 50 -14.50 13.25 -12.77
C LEU A 50 -15.61 13.98 -13.53
N ASP A 51 -16.01 13.51 -14.72
CA ASP A 51 -17.05 14.16 -15.51
C ASP A 51 -18.30 14.41 -14.65
N GLU A 52 -18.86 15.60 -14.83
CA GLU A 52 -20.03 16.05 -14.11
C GLU A 52 -21.19 15.13 -14.49
N LEU A 53 -21.86 14.54 -13.49
CA LEU A 53 -23.10 13.76 -13.68
C LEU A 53 -24.25 14.58 -14.31
N GLY A 54 -23.99 15.83 -14.69
CA GLY A 54 -24.96 16.87 -15.00
C GLY A 54 -25.37 17.64 -13.75
N ALA A 55 -26.17 18.68 -13.99
CA ALA A 55 -26.98 19.31 -12.95
C ALA A 55 -28.44 18.91 -13.20
N PRO A 56 -29.22 18.64 -12.14
CA PRO A 56 -30.61 18.31 -12.27
C PRO A 56 -31.40 19.47 -12.87
N VAL A 57 -32.32 19.17 -13.78
CA VAL A 57 -33.11 20.19 -14.49
C VAL A 57 -34.35 20.64 -13.74
N ASP A 58 -34.85 19.81 -12.82
CA ASP A 58 -36.01 20.09 -11.96
C ASP A 58 -35.96 19.27 -10.65
N ALA A 59 -36.97 19.45 -9.80
CA ALA A 59 -37.05 18.77 -8.50
C ALA A 59 -37.19 17.24 -8.59
N ARG A 60 -37.78 16.73 -9.69
CA ARG A 60 -37.88 15.28 -9.92
C ARG A 60 -36.51 14.73 -10.31
N ASP A 61 -35.76 15.46 -11.10
CA ASP A 61 -34.38 15.12 -11.44
C ASP A 61 -33.46 15.18 -10.20
N GLU A 62 -33.66 16.15 -9.30
CA GLU A 62 -32.97 16.16 -8.00
C GLU A 62 -33.22 14.87 -7.20
N GLU A 63 -34.46 14.37 -7.18
CA GLU A 63 -34.82 13.10 -6.55
C GLU A 63 -34.11 11.91 -7.22
N THR A 64 -34.04 11.89 -8.55
CA THR A 64 -33.28 10.89 -9.32
C THR A 64 -31.80 10.85 -8.90
N TYR A 65 -31.17 11.99 -8.66
CA TYR A 65 -29.77 12.06 -8.21
C TYR A 65 -29.58 11.55 -6.77
N LEU A 66 -30.54 11.82 -5.88
CA LEU A 66 -30.51 11.30 -4.51
C LEU A 66 -30.70 9.77 -4.50
N LEU A 67 -31.64 9.27 -5.29
CA LEU A 67 -31.89 7.84 -5.45
C LEU A 67 -30.71 7.13 -6.14
N SER A 68 -30.05 7.76 -7.11
CA SER A 68 -28.88 7.16 -7.76
C SER A 68 -27.71 6.97 -6.79
N PHE A 69 -27.51 7.91 -5.87
CA PHE A 69 -26.54 7.77 -4.79
C PHE A 69 -26.94 6.67 -3.79
N LEU A 70 -28.23 6.53 -3.49
CA LEU A 70 -28.71 5.43 -2.65
C LEU A 70 -28.45 4.06 -3.30
N PHE A 71 -28.81 3.91 -4.59
CA PHE A 71 -28.57 2.67 -5.33
C PHE A 71 -27.08 2.35 -5.46
N SER A 72 -26.21 3.35 -5.70
CA SER A 72 -24.77 3.11 -5.78
C SER A 72 -24.22 2.56 -4.45
N ARG A 73 -24.68 3.07 -3.31
CA ARG A 73 -24.32 2.54 -1.99
C ARG A 73 -24.83 1.11 -1.78
N LEU A 74 -26.04 0.78 -2.23
CA LEU A 74 -26.57 -0.59 -2.15
C LEU A 74 -25.73 -1.57 -2.97
N ILE A 75 -25.40 -1.21 -4.22
CA ILE A 75 -24.57 -2.01 -5.12
C ILE A 75 -23.19 -2.27 -4.51
N LEU A 76 -22.54 -1.21 -4.01
CA LEU A 76 -21.23 -1.33 -3.36
C LEU A 76 -21.29 -2.22 -2.10
N SER A 77 -22.35 -2.10 -1.31
CA SER A 77 -22.52 -2.89 -0.09
C SER A 77 -22.74 -4.37 -0.39
N ALA A 78 -23.45 -4.67 -1.49
CA ALA A 78 -23.68 -6.04 -1.93
C ALA A 78 -22.45 -6.68 -2.59
N GLN A 79 -21.73 -5.93 -3.43
CA GLN A 79 -20.55 -6.42 -4.15
C GLN A 79 -19.33 -6.59 -3.24
N ALA A 80 -19.19 -5.73 -2.22
CA ALA A 80 -18.09 -5.73 -1.25
C ALA A 80 -16.67 -5.67 -1.86
N ASP A 81 -16.52 -5.10 -3.06
CA ASP A 81 -15.20 -4.87 -3.66
C ASP A 81 -14.57 -3.60 -3.09
N SER A 82 -13.65 -3.78 -2.13
CA SER A 82 -12.94 -2.69 -1.46
C SER A 82 -12.28 -1.67 -2.41
N LYS A 83 -11.84 -2.10 -3.61
CA LYS A 83 -11.18 -1.21 -4.59
C LYS A 83 -12.18 -0.24 -5.19
N VAL A 84 -13.30 -0.78 -5.67
CA VAL A 84 -14.38 0.00 -6.26
C VAL A 84 -14.97 0.95 -5.21
N ILE A 85 -15.13 0.47 -3.98
CA ILE A 85 -15.56 1.30 -2.83
C ILE A 85 -14.63 2.49 -2.64
N ASN A 86 -13.31 2.27 -2.63
CA ASN A 86 -12.33 3.32 -2.43
C ASN A 86 -12.32 4.35 -3.58
N TRP A 87 -12.39 3.88 -4.83
CA TRP A 87 -12.48 4.75 -6.00
C TRP A 87 -13.74 5.60 -5.97
N VAL A 88 -14.91 5.01 -5.70
CA VAL A 88 -16.18 5.74 -5.63
C VAL A 88 -16.19 6.74 -4.48
N ALA A 89 -15.72 6.34 -3.29
CA ALA A 89 -15.64 7.23 -2.14
C ALA A 89 -14.82 8.49 -2.42
N LEU A 90 -13.69 8.35 -3.13
CA LEU A 90 -12.87 9.50 -3.47
C LEU A 90 -13.45 10.33 -4.61
N THR A 91 -13.97 9.71 -5.66
CA THR A 91 -14.61 10.42 -6.77
C THR A 91 -15.77 11.28 -6.25
N GLU A 92 -16.62 10.74 -5.39
CA GLU A 92 -17.71 11.48 -4.74
C GLU A 92 -17.19 12.60 -3.82
N ALA A 93 -16.13 12.35 -3.05
CA ALA A 93 -15.53 13.38 -2.21
C ALA A 93 -14.88 14.50 -3.03
N LEU A 94 -14.31 14.20 -4.20
CA LEU A 94 -13.75 15.18 -5.14
C LEU A 94 -14.85 16.02 -5.80
N ARG A 95 -15.99 15.41 -6.17
CA ARG A 95 -17.19 16.13 -6.63
C ARG A 95 -17.68 17.10 -5.57
N ALA A 96 -17.78 16.64 -4.31
CA ALA A 96 -18.16 17.50 -3.20
C ALA A 96 -17.14 18.62 -2.96
N GLU A 97 -15.83 18.34 -3.01
CA GLU A 97 -14.76 19.35 -2.89
C GLU A 97 -14.88 20.44 -3.97
N ALA A 98 -15.15 20.07 -5.22
CA ALA A 98 -15.31 21.03 -6.31
C ALA A 98 -16.42 22.04 -6.01
N THR A 99 -17.58 21.56 -5.56
CA THR A 99 -18.70 22.41 -5.16
C THR A 99 -18.38 23.24 -3.91
N LEU A 100 -17.85 22.61 -2.85
CA LEU A 100 -17.55 23.29 -1.57
C LEU A 100 -16.53 24.44 -1.73
N ASN A 101 -15.62 24.37 -2.70
CA ASN A 101 -14.70 25.47 -2.98
C ASN A 101 -15.40 26.73 -3.52
N LEU A 102 -16.60 26.61 -4.07
CA LEU A 102 -17.40 27.70 -4.60
C LEU A 102 -18.50 28.18 -3.63
N GLU A 103 -18.70 27.45 -2.54
CA GLU A 103 -19.77 27.73 -1.58
C GLU A 103 -19.51 28.93 -0.68
N THR A 104 -20.60 29.51 -0.19
CA THR A 104 -20.52 30.58 0.82
C THR A 104 -20.04 30.04 2.17
N ALA A 105 -19.47 30.92 2.99
CA ALA A 105 -19.03 30.54 4.33
C ALA A 105 -20.17 30.02 5.22
N ALA A 106 -21.41 30.47 5.00
CA ALA A 106 -22.59 29.96 5.70
C ALA A 106 -22.89 28.49 5.36
N VAL A 107 -22.79 28.13 4.08
CA VAL A 107 -22.95 26.74 3.62
C VAL A 107 -21.82 25.87 4.15
N LEU A 108 -20.58 26.36 4.12
CA LEU A 108 -19.43 25.62 4.69
C LEU A 108 -19.62 25.34 6.18
N VAL A 109 -20.10 26.30 6.98
CA VAL A 109 -20.41 26.08 8.40
C VAL A 109 -21.47 24.99 8.55
N HIS A 110 -22.55 25.04 7.77
CA HIS A 110 -23.64 24.05 7.80
C HIS A 110 -23.16 22.64 7.44
N VAL A 111 -22.43 22.49 6.33
CA VAL A 111 -21.90 21.20 5.88
C VAL A 111 -20.89 20.63 6.89
N SER A 112 -20.02 21.49 7.44
CA SER A 112 -19.03 21.04 8.43
C SER A 112 -19.69 20.52 9.70
N GLU A 113 -20.75 21.20 10.18
CA GLU A 113 -21.55 20.75 11.33
C GLU A 113 -22.14 19.35 11.08
N GLN A 114 -22.72 19.13 9.90
CA GLN A 114 -23.31 17.84 9.54
C GLN A 114 -22.32 16.70 9.37
N LEU A 115 -21.08 17.02 9.03
CA LEU A 115 -19.96 16.07 8.96
C LEU A 115 -19.25 15.88 10.31
N GLY A 116 -19.76 16.46 11.39
CA GLY A 116 -19.18 16.32 12.74
C GLY A 116 -17.91 17.16 12.95
N VAL A 117 -17.69 18.17 12.12
CA VAL A 117 -16.58 19.14 12.23
C VAL A 117 -17.16 20.53 12.50
N PRO A 118 -17.74 20.80 13.69
CA PRO A 118 -18.33 22.10 13.98
C PRO A 118 -17.27 23.21 13.89
N VAL A 119 -17.52 24.20 13.03
CA VAL A 119 -16.63 25.35 12.83
C VAL A 119 -17.36 26.67 13.06
N LYS A 120 -16.62 27.67 13.54
CA LYS A 120 -17.09 29.05 13.66
C LYS A 120 -16.36 29.95 12.68
N MET A 121 -17.09 30.80 11.98
CA MET A 121 -16.49 31.80 11.11
C MET A 121 -15.90 32.95 11.95
N VAL A 122 -14.63 33.27 11.73
CA VAL A 122 -13.91 34.37 12.39
C VAL A 122 -13.17 35.16 11.31
N GLY A 123 -13.68 36.35 10.98
CA GLY A 123 -13.16 37.14 9.86
C GLY A 123 -13.35 36.39 8.53
N LYS A 124 -12.25 36.04 7.86
CA LYS A 124 -12.24 35.26 6.60
C LYS A 124 -11.83 33.79 6.79
N SER A 125 -11.74 33.34 8.05
CA SER A 125 -11.24 32.02 8.41
C SER A 125 -12.24 31.27 9.27
N PHE A 126 -11.96 29.99 9.49
CA PHE A 126 -12.78 29.08 10.27
C PHE A 126 -12.00 28.62 11.50
N GLN A 127 -12.68 28.60 12.64
CA GLN A 127 -12.13 28.18 13.91
C GLN A 127 -12.76 26.84 14.31
N VAL A 128 -11.93 25.85 14.62
CA VAL A 128 -12.35 24.50 15.04
C VAL A 128 -11.68 24.12 16.36
N ASP A 129 -12.31 23.27 17.16
CA ASP A 129 -11.68 22.71 18.36
C ASP A 129 -10.48 21.84 17.99
N TYR A 130 -9.38 21.93 18.75
CA TYR A 130 -8.18 21.15 18.45
C TYR A 130 -8.43 19.63 18.53
N THR A 131 -9.34 19.17 19.40
CA THR A 131 -9.68 17.74 19.50
C THR A 131 -10.41 17.26 18.24
N VAL A 132 -11.38 18.04 17.76
CA VAL A 132 -12.08 17.81 16.50
C VAL A 132 -11.11 17.83 15.32
N TYR A 133 -10.19 18.81 15.29
CA TYR A 133 -9.16 18.89 14.24
C TYR A 133 -8.27 17.64 14.23
N LEU A 134 -7.81 17.18 15.39
CA LEU A 134 -6.97 15.98 15.49
C LEU A 134 -7.70 14.74 14.97
N THR A 135 -8.96 14.56 15.35
CA THR A 135 -9.80 13.46 14.85
C THR A 135 -10.00 13.56 13.35
N ALA A 136 -10.35 14.74 12.84
CA ALA A 136 -10.64 14.94 11.43
C ALA A 136 -9.41 14.86 10.51
N THR A 137 -8.21 15.00 11.07
CA THR A 137 -6.95 14.95 10.32
C THR A 137 -6.11 13.71 10.59
N LYS A 138 -6.64 12.70 11.32
CA LYS A 138 -5.92 11.48 11.71
C LYS A 138 -5.29 10.71 10.53
N ASN A 139 -5.96 10.72 9.38
CA ASN A 139 -5.52 10.04 8.16
C ASN A 139 -4.62 10.93 7.27
N LEU A 140 -4.50 12.23 7.58
CA LEU A 140 -3.70 13.19 6.83
C LEU A 140 -2.27 13.23 7.39
N ARG A 141 -1.44 12.25 6.98
CA ARG A 141 -0.11 12.00 7.58
C ARG A 141 1.00 13.01 7.24
N THR A 142 0.75 14.00 6.36
CA THR A 142 1.80 14.96 5.95
C THR A 142 2.07 16.03 7.01
N GLY A 143 3.31 16.51 7.09
CA GLY A 143 3.77 17.43 8.14
C GLY A 143 2.86 18.64 8.37
N ARG A 144 2.28 19.22 7.30
CA ARG A 144 1.38 20.39 7.37
C ARG A 144 0.10 20.15 8.19
N TRP A 145 -0.30 18.90 8.42
CA TRP A 145 -1.50 18.57 9.19
C TRP A 145 -1.21 18.33 10.66
N LYS A 146 0.04 18.04 11.02
CA LYS A 146 0.43 17.83 12.41
C LYS A 146 0.12 19.09 13.22
N LEU A 147 -0.53 18.91 14.38
CA LEU A 147 -0.94 20.02 15.25
C LEU A 147 0.23 20.92 15.65
N VAL A 148 1.44 20.34 15.83
CA VAL A 148 2.67 21.09 16.13
C VAL A 148 3.05 22.13 15.07
N ASN A 149 2.54 21.97 13.84
CA ASN A 149 2.74 22.90 12.73
C ASN A 149 1.53 23.81 12.50
N ARG A 150 0.60 23.87 13.46
CA ARG A 150 -0.59 24.72 13.43
C ARG A 150 -0.56 25.70 14.62
N GLY A 151 -1.03 26.92 14.39
CA GLY A 151 -1.28 27.86 15.47
C GLY A 151 -2.51 27.42 16.28
N VAL A 152 -2.36 27.27 17.59
CA VAL A 152 -3.44 26.97 18.52
C VAL A 152 -3.60 28.15 19.49
N VAL A 153 -4.80 28.73 19.55
CA VAL A 153 -5.15 29.81 20.48
C VAL A 153 -6.42 29.42 21.20
N ASP A 154 -6.41 29.44 22.53
CA ASP A 154 -7.53 29.05 23.39
C ASP A 154 -8.14 27.67 23.05
N GLY A 155 -7.27 26.71 22.74
CA GLY A 155 -7.67 25.35 22.36
C GLY A 155 -8.30 25.24 20.97
N LYS A 156 -8.19 26.28 20.13
CA LYS A 156 -8.78 26.30 18.80
C LYS A 156 -7.73 26.43 17.70
N VAL A 157 -7.99 25.78 16.57
CA VAL A 157 -7.16 25.82 15.37
C VAL A 157 -7.85 26.71 14.33
N MET A 158 -7.07 27.59 13.69
CA MET A 158 -7.55 28.46 12.61
C MET A 158 -7.26 27.82 11.24
N LEU A 159 -8.30 27.73 10.41
CA LEU A 159 -8.26 27.16 9.07
C LEU A 159 -8.73 28.19 8.04
N ASP A 160 -8.05 28.29 6.90
CA ASP A 160 -8.63 28.95 5.73
C ASP A 160 -9.65 28.01 5.04
N GLN A 161 -10.41 28.56 4.09
CA GLN A 161 -11.42 27.80 3.34
C GLN A 161 -10.82 26.56 2.67
N ARG A 162 -9.67 26.72 1.99
CA ARG A 162 -8.99 25.62 1.29
C ARG A 162 -8.61 24.49 2.25
N THR A 163 -8.12 24.83 3.44
CA THR A 163 -7.77 23.85 4.47
C THR A 163 -9.01 23.16 5.00
N LEU A 164 -10.08 23.90 5.31
CA LEU A 164 -11.34 23.32 5.77
C LEU A 164 -11.91 22.34 4.74
N VAL A 165 -12.05 22.76 3.47
CA VAL A 165 -12.58 21.89 2.41
C VAL A 165 -11.76 20.62 2.24
N ARG A 166 -10.43 20.71 2.33
CA ARG A 166 -9.56 19.51 2.25
C ARG A 166 -9.73 18.56 3.45
N VAL A 167 -10.02 19.10 4.65
CA VAL A 167 -10.37 18.28 5.83
C VAL A 167 -11.73 17.62 5.62
N LEU A 168 -12.75 18.37 5.18
CA LEU A 168 -14.08 17.82 4.91
C LEU A 168 -14.03 16.71 3.87
N ARG A 169 -13.23 16.87 2.80
CA ARG A 169 -13.01 15.82 1.80
C ARG A 169 -12.55 14.51 2.43
N GLU A 170 -11.61 14.58 3.37
CA GLU A 170 -11.11 13.38 4.05
C GLU A 170 -12.20 12.69 4.87
N ILE A 171 -13.01 13.47 5.59
CA ILE A 171 -14.16 12.96 6.34
C ILE A 171 -15.18 12.31 5.40
N VAL A 172 -15.45 12.93 4.25
CA VAL A 172 -16.38 12.36 3.25
C VAL A 172 -15.83 11.05 2.70
N VAL A 173 -14.54 10.96 2.34
CA VAL A 173 -13.93 9.69 1.91
C VAL A 173 -14.12 8.60 2.96
N GLU A 174 -13.75 8.87 4.22
CA GLU A 174 -13.87 7.90 5.31
C GLU A 174 -15.33 7.48 5.54
N HIS A 175 -16.26 8.43 5.49
CA HIS A 175 -17.68 8.17 5.61
C HIS A 175 -18.22 7.30 4.47
N LEU A 176 -17.76 7.54 3.24
CA LEU A 176 -18.22 6.81 2.06
C LEU A 176 -17.62 5.41 1.94
N GLN A 177 -16.40 5.21 2.44
CA GLN A 177 -15.80 3.88 2.60
C GLN A 177 -16.54 3.01 3.63
N SER A 178 -17.18 3.64 4.61
CA SER A 178 -18.07 2.96 5.55
C SER A 178 -19.44 2.73 4.92
N LEU A 179 -19.67 1.49 4.50
CA LEU A 179 -20.94 1.06 3.91
C LEU A 179 -21.87 0.43 4.97
N PRO A 180 -23.19 0.55 4.81
CA PRO A 180 -24.15 -0.13 5.69
C PRO A 180 -24.13 -1.64 5.45
N GLU A 181 -24.37 -2.42 6.50
CA GLU A 181 -24.69 -3.84 6.34
C GLU A 181 -26.08 -4.00 5.71
N LEU A 182 -26.19 -4.88 4.71
CA LEU A 182 -27.46 -5.18 4.07
C LEU A 182 -28.12 -6.41 4.73
N PRO A 183 -29.44 -6.37 4.97
CA PRO A 183 -30.20 -7.59 5.26
C PRO A 183 -30.00 -8.63 4.15
N GLU A 184 -29.89 -9.91 4.51
CA GLU A 184 -29.53 -10.99 3.56
C GLU A 184 -30.46 -11.03 2.33
N GLY A 185 -31.77 -10.87 2.54
CA GLY A 185 -32.76 -10.85 1.45
C GLY A 185 -32.56 -9.69 0.47
N LEU A 186 -32.32 -8.48 1.00
CA LEU A 186 -32.04 -7.30 0.20
C LEU A 186 -30.70 -7.44 -0.55
N GLY A 187 -29.65 -7.92 0.14
CA GLY A 187 -28.33 -8.15 -0.47
C GLY A 187 -28.40 -9.11 -1.66
N ARG A 188 -29.10 -10.24 -1.51
CA ARG A 188 -29.30 -11.21 -2.60
C ARG A 188 -30.03 -10.59 -3.79
N LYS A 189 -31.09 -9.82 -3.53
CA LYS A 189 -31.87 -9.15 -4.58
C LYS A 189 -31.04 -8.11 -5.34
N VAL A 190 -30.20 -7.34 -4.65
CA VAL A 190 -29.27 -6.39 -5.28
C VAL A 190 -28.28 -7.14 -6.17
N LEU A 191 -27.69 -8.24 -5.70
CA LEU A 191 -26.78 -9.07 -6.49
C LEU A 191 -27.45 -9.61 -7.76
N GLU A 192 -28.64 -10.20 -7.64
CA GLU A 192 -29.39 -10.72 -8.80
C GLU A 192 -29.71 -9.63 -9.83
N ARG A 193 -30.11 -8.44 -9.35
CA ARG A 193 -30.55 -7.35 -10.21
C ARG A 193 -29.42 -6.66 -10.97
N PHE A 194 -28.25 -6.57 -10.36
CA PHE A 194 -27.09 -5.83 -10.86
C PHE A 194 -25.89 -6.71 -11.20
N SER A 195 -26.02 -8.04 -11.18
CA SER A 195 -24.95 -8.98 -11.56
C SER A 195 -24.26 -8.62 -12.88
N PRO A 196 -24.99 -8.30 -13.98
CA PRO A 196 -24.34 -7.94 -15.24
C PRO A 196 -23.50 -6.68 -15.13
N ASP A 197 -23.99 -5.66 -14.41
CA ASP A 197 -23.25 -4.41 -14.20
C ASP A 197 -22.02 -4.65 -13.31
N MET A 198 -22.16 -5.46 -12.27
CA MET A 198 -21.06 -5.81 -11.36
C MET A 198 -19.94 -6.60 -12.07
N GLU A 199 -20.28 -7.49 -12.99
CA GLU A 199 -19.32 -8.21 -13.83
C GLU A 199 -18.53 -7.25 -14.74
N VAL A 200 -19.21 -6.28 -15.36
CA VAL A 200 -18.56 -5.23 -16.17
C VAL A 200 -17.62 -4.39 -15.30
N MET A 201 -18.06 -3.98 -14.11
CA MET A 201 -17.24 -3.22 -13.15
C MET A 201 -15.97 -3.99 -12.75
N GLN A 202 -16.09 -5.30 -12.51
CA GLN A 202 -14.95 -6.15 -12.16
C GLN A 202 -13.94 -6.27 -13.31
N GLU A 203 -14.42 -6.45 -14.56
CA GLU A 203 -13.53 -6.52 -15.71
C GLU A 203 -12.81 -5.18 -15.93
N MET A 204 -13.51 -4.05 -15.86
CA MET A 204 -12.91 -2.71 -15.94
C MET A 204 -11.84 -2.49 -14.86
N ALA A 205 -12.14 -2.89 -13.61
CA ALA A 205 -11.20 -2.79 -12.50
C ALA A 205 -9.95 -3.65 -12.72
N LYS A 206 -10.13 -4.86 -13.22
CA LYS A 206 -9.06 -5.81 -13.52
C LYS A 206 -8.19 -5.32 -14.68
N GLU A 207 -8.78 -4.87 -15.78
CA GLU A 207 -8.06 -4.31 -16.93
C GLU A 207 -7.19 -3.12 -16.52
N ARG A 208 -7.72 -2.23 -15.66
CA ARG A 208 -7.00 -1.08 -15.08
C ARG A 208 -5.76 -1.55 -14.29
N GLN A 209 -5.89 -2.61 -13.50
CA GLN A 209 -4.77 -3.18 -12.74
C GLN A 209 -3.74 -3.90 -13.64
N GLU A 210 -4.19 -4.77 -14.54
CA GLU A 210 -3.31 -5.53 -15.42
C GLU A 210 -2.48 -4.64 -16.34
N ARG A 211 -3.05 -3.52 -16.80
CA ARG A 211 -2.31 -2.49 -17.53
C ARG A 211 -1.18 -1.92 -16.68
N ALA A 212 -1.48 -1.48 -15.46
CA ALA A 212 -0.48 -0.95 -14.55
C ALA A 212 0.67 -1.93 -14.24
N LEU A 213 0.36 -3.23 -14.04
CA LEU A 213 1.40 -4.24 -13.81
C LEU A 213 2.25 -4.53 -15.06
N ARG A 214 1.64 -4.58 -16.26
CA ARG A 214 2.37 -4.82 -17.51
C ARG A 214 3.41 -3.74 -17.78
N GLU A 215 3.03 -2.47 -17.57
CA GLU A 215 3.91 -1.33 -17.82
C GLU A 215 5.09 -1.26 -16.83
N LEU A 216 4.97 -1.86 -15.65
CA LEU A 216 6.06 -1.99 -14.68
C LEU A 216 6.99 -3.19 -14.92
N GLY A 217 6.73 -4.03 -15.95
CA GLY A 217 7.24 -5.39 -16.16
C GLY A 217 8.77 -5.59 -16.25
N ARG A 218 9.59 -4.59 -15.90
CA ARG A 218 11.04 -4.72 -15.72
C ARG A 218 11.48 -4.88 -14.26
N LEU A 219 10.59 -4.66 -13.30
CA LEU A 219 10.92 -4.70 -11.88
C LEU A 219 10.57 -6.05 -11.26
N ASP A 220 11.52 -6.59 -10.49
CA ASP A 220 11.25 -7.74 -9.64
C ASP A 220 10.76 -7.25 -8.27
N PHE A 221 9.44 -7.26 -8.10
CA PHE A 221 8.79 -6.86 -6.85
C PHE A 221 9.16 -7.74 -5.64
N GLY A 222 9.63 -8.96 -5.86
CA GLY A 222 10.16 -9.83 -4.79
C GLY A 222 11.41 -9.25 -4.11
N LYS A 223 12.14 -8.36 -4.81
CA LYS A 223 13.33 -7.68 -4.29
C LYS A 223 13.03 -6.32 -3.65
N ALA A 224 11.81 -5.81 -3.83
CA ALA A 224 11.45 -4.50 -3.32
C ALA A 224 11.35 -4.49 -1.78
N PRO A 225 11.69 -3.36 -1.13
CA PRO A 225 11.60 -3.24 0.33
C PRO A 225 10.16 -3.29 0.82
N PRO A 226 9.91 -3.71 2.08
CA PRO A 226 8.57 -3.78 2.65
C PRO A 226 7.76 -2.48 2.55
N CYS A 227 8.44 -1.32 2.65
CA CYS A 227 7.79 -0.02 2.47
C CYS A 227 7.26 0.19 1.05
N PHE A 228 7.99 -0.25 0.02
CA PHE A 228 7.54 -0.15 -1.36
C PHE A 228 6.35 -1.09 -1.60
N ASN A 229 6.48 -2.35 -1.19
CA ASN A 229 5.43 -3.35 -1.40
C ASN A 229 4.13 -2.99 -0.67
N GLY A 230 4.21 -2.47 0.55
CA GLY A 230 3.02 -2.00 1.28
C GLY A 230 2.28 -0.89 0.54
N HIS A 231 2.98 0.14 0.06
CA HIS A 231 2.35 1.23 -0.70
C HIS A 231 1.89 0.80 -2.09
N LEU A 232 2.55 -0.17 -2.71
CA LEU A 232 2.10 -0.76 -3.97
C LEU A 232 0.77 -1.50 -3.78
N ILE A 233 0.65 -2.29 -2.71
CA ILE A 233 -0.59 -2.99 -2.34
C ILE A 233 -1.70 -1.98 -2.05
N ASP A 234 -1.42 -0.95 -1.24
CA ASP A 234 -2.38 0.11 -0.94
C ASP A 234 -2.87 0.78 -2.24
N LEU A 235 -1.96 1.12 -3.14
CA LEU A 235 -2.29 1.74 -4.43
C LEU A 235 -3.16 0.84 -5.30
N GLN A 236 -2.80 -0.44 -5.42
CA GLN A 236 -3.57 -1.45 -6.15
C GLN A 236 -4.94 -1.72 -5.52
N ALA A 237 -5.05 -1.56 -4.20
CA ALA A 237 -6.31 -1.63 -3.46
C ALA A 237 -7.17 -0.36 -3.61
N GLY A 238 -6.76 0.59 -4.45
CA GLY A 238 -7.45 1.86 -4.64
C GLY A 238 -7.33 2.79 -3.43
N VAL A 239 -6.38 2.59 -2.53
CA VAL A 239 -6.17 3.46 -1.37
C VAL A 239 -5.43 4.73 -1.81
N ASN A 240 -5.92 5.88 -1.36
CA ASN A 240 -5.26 7.15 -1.65
C ASN A 240 -3.96 7.29 -0.84
N LEU A 241 -2.82 7.22 -1.53
CA LEU A 241 -1.52 7.34 -0.88
C LEU A 241 -1.21 8.77 -0.41
N PRO A 242 -0.60 8.95 0.78
CA PRO A 242 -0.13 10.27 1.19
C PRO A 242 0.99 10.76 0.27
N HIS A 243 1.11 12.08 0.10
CA HIS A 243 2.08 12.67 -0.83
C HIS A 243 3.55 12.18 -0.65
N PRO A 244 4.09 12.01 0.58
CA PRO A 244 5.42 11.42 0.77
C PRO A 244 5.57 9.99 0.25
N ALA A 245 4.51 9.17 0.32
CA ALA A 245 4.53 7.81 -0.20
C ALA A 245 4.56 7.82 -1.74
N ARG A 246 3.78 8.71 -2.37
CA ARG A 246 3.84 8.93 -3.82
C ARG A 246 5.23 9.39 -4.26
N PHE A 247 5.78 10.39 -3.58
CA PHE A 247 7.13 10.86 -3.87
C PHE A 247 8.17 9.72 -3.77
N PHE A 248 8.06 8.88 -2.73
CA PHE A 248 8.91 7.69 -2.59
C PHE A 248 8.72 6.67 -3.72
N LEU A 249 7.47 6.29 -4.07
CA LEU A 249 7.22 5.35 -5.16
C LEU A 249 7.78 5.86 -6.49
N THR A 250 7.51 7.12 -6.83
CA THR A 250 8.01 7.74 -8.06
C THR A 250 9.53 7.73 -8.10
N THR A 251 10.20 8.30 -7.09
CA THR A 251 11.67 8.37 -7.06
C THR A 251 12.33 7.00 -7.04
N PHE A 252 11.75 6.01 -6.34
CA PHE A 252 12.26 4.65 -6.30
C PHE A 252 12.14 3.94 -7.66
N LEU A 253 10.99 4.06 -8.32
CA LEU A 253 10.75 3.48 -9.65
C LEU A 253 11.66 4.11 -10.71
N THR A 254 11.79 5.44 -10.69
CA THR A 254 12.71 6.18 -11.57
C THR A 254 14.15 5.72 -11.39
N ALA A 255 14.61 5.59 -10.13
CA ALA A 255 15.96 5.12 -9.83
C ALA A 255 16.23 3.66 -10.26
N LEU A 256 15.18 2.87 -10.48
CA LEU A 256 15.25 1.51 -11.06
C LEU A 256 15.02 1.50 -12.58
N GLY A 257 15.00 2.66 -13.23
CA GLY A 257 14.93 2.80 -14.69
C GLY A 257 13.53 2.71 -15.27
N GLN A 258 12.48 2.96 -14.49
CA GLN A 258 11.12 3.09 -15.02
C GLN A 258 10.92 4.44 -15.70
N GLU A 259 10.34 4.41 -16.89
CA GLU A 259 9.93 5.61 -17.60
C GLU A 259 8.70 6.25 -16.92
N PRO A 260 8.54 7.58 -17.02
CA PRO A 260 7.37 8.29 -16.51
C PRO A 260 6.05 7.68 -16.90
N ASP A 261 5.88 7.19 -18.14
CA ASP A 261 4.61 6.63 -18.58
C ASP A 261 4.25 5.34 -17.82
N GLY A 262 5.22 4.47 -17.52
CA GLY A 262 4.98 3.28 -16.68
C GLY A 262 4.64 3.65 -15.22
N ILE A 263 5.25 4.72 -14.70
CA ILE A 263 4.91 5.27 -13.37
C ILE A 263 3.51 5.90 -13.37
N MET A 264 3.13 6.57 -14.46
CA MET A 264 1.82 7.16 -14.64
C MET A 264 0.72 6.09 -14.64
N GLU A 265 0.95 4.97 -15.33
CA GLU A 265 0.01 3.84 -15.36
C GLU A 265 -0.14 3.18 -13.99
N LEU A 266 0.92 3.14 -13.18
CA LEU A 266 0.79 2.73 -11.79
C LEU A 266 -0.15 3.67 -11.01
N TYR A 267 0.05 4.98 -11.11
CA TYR A 267 -0.83 5.94 -10.46
C TYR A 267 -2.22 5.99 -11.08
N ALA A 268 -2.37 5.55 -12.32
CA ALA A 268 -3.67 5.42 -12.93
C ALA A 268 -4.54 4.42 -12.17
N THR A 269 -4.04 3.57 -11.27
CA THR A 269 -4.86 2.75 -10.36
C THR A 269 -5.33 3.48 -9.10
N ALA A 270 -4.83 4.69 -8.84
CA ALA A 270 -5.18 5.48 -7.68
C ALA A 270 -6.58 6.10 -7.80
N PRO A 271 -7.31 6.25 -6.69
CA PRO A 271 -8.66 6.81 -6.66
C PRO A 271 -8.78 8.31 -7.02
N ASP A 272 -7.71 9.09 -6.93
CA ASP A 272 -7.65 10.55 -7.23
C ASP A 272 -6.62 10.84 -8.31
N PHE A 273 -6.45 9.89 -9.23
CA PHE A 273 -5.57 10.12 -10.34
C PHE A 273 -6.11 11.31 -11.17
N LYS A 274 -5.20 12.18 -11.57
CA LYS A 274 -5.47 13.31 -12.47
C LYS A 274 -4.30 13.37 -13.40
N GLU A 275 -4.47 12.86 -14.62
CA GLU A 275 -3.35 12.65 -15.53
C GLU A 275 -2.45 13.89 -15.67
N SER A 276 -3.04 15.07 -15.91
CA SER A 276 -2.26 16.31 -16.07
C SER A 276 -1.46 16.72 -14.83
N VAL A 277 -2.02 16.54 -13.63
CA VAL A 277 -1.37 16.89 -12.37
C VAL A 277 -0.31 15.85 -11.99
N THR A 278 -0.65 14.57 -12.10
CA THR A 278 0.27 13.47 -11.82
C THR A 278 1.43 13.48 -12.80
N ARG A 279 1.18 13.75 -14.09
CA ARG A 279 2.21 13.86 -15.14
C ARG A 279 3.18 14.98 -14.81
N TYR A 280 2.67 16.16 -14.46
CA TYR A 280 3.51 17.27 -14.02
C TYR A 280 4.37 16.88 -12.80
N GLN A 281 3.80 16.20 -11.80
CA GLN A 281 4.56 15.74 -10.63
C GLN A 281 5.64 14.72 -11.00
N VAL A 282 5.31 13.72 -11.80
CA VAL A 282 6.25 12.67 -12.22
C VAL A 282 7.35 13.26 -13.10
N GLU A 283 7.03 14.08 -14.09
CA GLU A 283 8.02 14.75 -14.95
C GLU A 283 8.92 15.72 -14.17
N HIS A 284 8.37 16.38 -13.14
CA HIS A 284 9.16 17.25 -12.28
C HIS A 284 10.13 16.46 -11.40
N ILE A 285 9.69 15.33 -10.86
CA ILE A 285 10.51 14.44 -10.02
C ILE A 285 11.61 13.76 -10.85
N THR A 286 11.28 13.34 -12.08
CA THR A 286 12.18 12.64 -13.00
C THR A 286 13.13 13.57 -13.76
N GLY A 287 13.10 14.89 -13.51
CA GLY A 287 13.99 15.83 -14.20
C GLY A 287 13.67 16.06 -15.68
N LYS A 288 12.51 15.61 -16.20
CA LYS A 288 12.11 15.87 -17.59
C LYS A 288 11.73 17.34 -17.84
N ILE A 289 11.19 18.01 -16.82
CA ILE A 289 10.81 19.44 -16.88
C ILE A 289 11.55 20.31 -15.85
N SER A 290 12.40 19.71 -15.02
CA SER A 290 13.23 20.40 -14.03
C SER A 290 14.70 20.07 -14.31
N ASN A 291 15.62 21.01 -14.06
CA ASN A 291 17.07 20.77 -14.25
C ASN A 291 17.68 19.84 -13.18
N ALA A 292 16.87 19.24 -12.30
CA ALA A 292 17.32 18.40 -11.19
C ALA A 292 16.41 17.18 -11.03
N GLU A 293 17.01 15.99 -11.13
CA GLU A 293 16.37 14.73 -10.80
C GLU A 293 16.37 14.54 -9.27
N TYR A 294 15.24 14.17 -8.69
CA TYR A 294 15.13 13.97 -7.25
C TYR A 294 15.59 12.57 -6.85
N ASP A 295 16.45 12.51 -5.84
CA ASP A 295 16.86 11.25 -5.23
C ASP A 295 15.74 10.59 -4.42
N THR A 296 15.76 9.25 -4.40
CA THR A 296 14.92 8.47 -3.49
C THR A 296 15.22 8.84 -2.03
N PRO A 297 14.20 9.04 -1.17
CA PRO A 297 14.43 9.31 0.24
C PRO A 297 15.13 8.15 0.97
N SER A 298 16.04 8.50 1.89
CA SER A 298 16.68 7.52 2.78
C SER A 298 15.68 6.81 3.71
N CYS A 299 16.08 5.67 4.30
CA CYS A 299 15.22 4.95 5.23
C CYS A 299 14.83 5.79 6.46
N SER A 300 15.73 6.60 7.01
CA SER A 300 15.42 7.51 8.12
C SER A 300 14.39 8.58 7.72
N SER A 301 14.51 9.11 6.50
CA SER A 301 13.52 10.04 5.94
C SER A 301 12.15 9.37 5.82
N LEU A 302 12.07 8.17 5.24
CA LEU A 302 10.81 7.42 5.10
C LEU A 302 10.16 7.09 6.45
N ILE A 303 10.95 6.76 7.46
CA ILE A 303 10.45 6.56 8.84
C ILE A 303 9.87 7.86 9.39
N SER A 304 10.61 8.97 9.31
CA SER A 304 10.15 10.27 9.86
C SER A 304 8.88 10.82 9.18
N GLN A 305 8.68 10.45 7.91
CA GLN A 305 7.52 10.82 7.09
C GLN A 305 6.34 9.85 7.21
N GLY A 306 6.49 8.75 7.96
CA GLY A 306 5.44 7.75 8.14
C GLY A 306 5.17 6.89 6.89
N VAL A 307 6.17 6.76 6.01
CA VAL A 307 6.12 5.92 4.79
C VAL A 307 6.61 4.50 5.09
N CYS A 308 7.52 4.30 6.05
CA CYS A 308 7.97 2.97 6.43
C CYS A 308 6.96 2.28 7.39
N PRO A 309 6.41 1.08 7.06
CA PRO A 309 5.44 0.38 7.90
C PRO A 309 6.07 -0.41 9.07
N GLY A 310 7.39 -0.32 9.26
CA GLY A 310 8.18 -1.25 10.06
C GLY A 310 8.98 -2.18 9.15
N GLY A 311 10.30 -2.10 9.24
CA GLY A 311 11.21 -2.88 8.39
C GLY A 311 11.48 -4.29 8.92
N ASN A 312 12.01 -5.16 8.05
CA ASN A 312 12.45 -6.50 8.43
C ASN A 312 13.92 -6.54 8.87
N ALA A 313 14.49 -7.73 9.04
CA ALA A 313 15.88 -7.90 9.44
C ALA A 313 16.90 -7.25 8.50
N LEU A 314 16.66 -7.27 7.18
CA LEU A 314 17.52 -6.60 6.20
C LEU A 314 17.39 -5.08 6.29
N CYS A 315 16.17 -4.55 6.49
CA CYS A 315 15.95 -3.11 6.65
C CYS A 315 16.80 -2.50 7.78
N ARG A 316 17.12 -3.29 8.82
CA ARG A 316 17.96 -2.84 9.94
C ARG A 316 19.46 -2.77 9.61
N GLN A 317 19.89 -3.34 8.49
CA GLN A 317 21.29 -3.38 8.04
C GLN A 317 21.59 -2.40 6.89
N ILE A 318 20.57 -1.71 6.40
CA ILE A 318 20.65 -0.82 5.23
C ILE A 318 20.15 0.58 5.61
N VAL A 319 20.68 1.59 4.92
CA VAL A 319 20.32 3.01 5.15
C VAL A 319 19.43 3.59 4.05
N HIS A 320 19.29 2.86 2.94
CA HIS A 320 18.60 3.35 1.75
C HIS A 320 17.77 2.25 1.06
N PRO A 321 16.52 2.53 0.61
CA PRO A 321 15.65 1.56 -0.05
C PRO A 321 16.28 0.88 -1.27
N LEU A 322 17.00 1.62 -2.11
CA LEU A 322 17.72 1.04 -3.26
C LEU A 322 18.83 0.06 -2.83
N SER A 323 19.45 0.27 -1.66
CA SER A 323 20.41 -0.70 -1.11
C SER A 323 19.74 -2.01 -0.74
N TYR A 324 18.51 -1.96 -0.22
CA TYR A 324 17.71 -3.16 0.03
C TYR A 324 17.52 -3.96 -1.26
N TYR A 325 17.04 -3.30 -2.32
CA TYR A 325 16.80 -3.95 -3.62
C TYR A 325 18.08 -4.60 -4.17
N ARG A 326 19.21 -3.89 -4.10
CA ARG A 326 20.52 -4.40 -4.55
C ARG A 326 21.02 -5.60 -3.72
N VAL A 327 20.74 -5.64 -2.42
CA VAL A 327 21.10 -6.76 -1.55
C VAL A 327 20.20 -7.97 -1.82
N MET A 328 18.91 -7.76 -2.10
CA MET A 328 18.02 -8.83 -2.53
C MET A 328 18.41 -9.41 -3.91
N ALA A 329 19.06 -8.63 -4.76
CA ALA A 329 19.61 -9.06 -6.05
C ALA A 329 20.93 -9.86 -5.96
N GLU A 330 21.41 -10.21 -4.76
CA GLU A 330 22.69 -10.91 -4.58
C GLU A 330 22.74 -12.27 -5.30
N ARG A 331 21.61 -12.97 -5.41
CA ARG A 331 21.50 -14.28 -6.11
C ARG A 331 21.71 -14.16 -7.63
N GLU A 332 21.51 -12.98 -8.20
CA GLU A 332 21.68 -12.73 -9.64
C GLU A 332 23.13 -12.49 -10.03
N LYS A 333 24.02 -12.32 -9.05
CA LYS A 333 25.45 -12.20 -9.32
C LYS A 333 25.99 -13.53 -9.83
N PRO A 334 27.00 -13.50 -10.73
CA PRO A 334 27.74 -14.69 -11.12
C PRO A 334 28.21 -15.50 -9.89
N ASP A 335 28.15 -16.83 -9.99
CA ASP A 335 28.46 -17.72 -8.87
C ASP A 335 29.89 -17.57 -8.33
N ASP A 336 30.85 -17.28 -9.21
CA ASP A 336 32.23 -16.97 -8.83
C ASP A 336 32.30 -15.72 -7.94
N VAL A 337 31.53 -14.67 -8.26
CA VAL A 337 31.42 -13.46 -7.44
C VAL A 337 30.75 -13.75 -6.09
N ARG A 338 29.70 -14.58 -6.07
CA ARG A 338 29.02 -14.98 -4.82
C ARG A 338 29.96 -15.77 -3.91
N ARG A 339 30.72 -16.72 -4.46
CA ARG A 339 31.74 -17.51 -3.73
C ARG A 339 32.88 -16.65 -3.23
N GLU A 340 33.38 -15.71 -4.03
CA GLU A 340 34.41 -14.75 -3.62
C GLU A 340 33.94 -13.94 -2.41
N ARG A 341 32.71 -13.42 -2.45
CA ARG A 341 32.13 -12.62 -1.35
C ARG A 341 31.94 -13.45 -0.07
N LEU A 342 31.53 -14.71 -0.18
CA LEU A 342 31.47 -15.62 0.97
C LEU A 342 32.86 -15.86 1.57
N ALA A 343 33.87 -16.09 0.74
CA ALA A 343 35.24 -16.30 1.18
C ALA A 343 35.80 -15.10 1.94
N LEU A 344 35.55 -13.88 1.44
CA LEU A 344 35.96 -12.62 2.06
C LEU A 344 35.37 -12.44 3.48
N ILE A 345 34.14 -12.89 3.71
CA ILE A 345 33.49 -12.77 5.03
C ILE A 345 33.92 -13.90 5.96
N ALA A 346 33.96 -15.12 5.46
CA ALA A 346 34.25 -16.30 6.28
C ALA A 346 35.70 -16.33 6.79
N GLY A 347 36.63 -15.67 6.07
CA GLY A 347 38.01 -15.48 6.50
C GLY A 347 38.83 -16.77 6.69
N SER A 348 38.32 -17.90 6.22
CA SER A 348 38.90 -19.23 6.40
C SER A 348 38.56 -20.14 5.20
N GLY A 349 39.24 -21.28 5.07
CA GLY A 349 39.03 -22.23 3.95
C GLY A 349 40.00 -22.04 2.78
N SER A 350 40.17 -23.09 1.99
CA SER A 350 41.08 -23.06 0.82
C SER A 350 40.40 -22.44 -0.40
N ALA A 351 41.18 -21.88 -1.32
CA ALA A 351 40.66 -21.39 -2.61
C ALA A 351 39.89 -22.47 -3.38
N LYS A 352 40.35 -23.73 -3.32
CA LYS A 352 39.68 -24.87 -3.95
C LYS A 352 38.30 -25.14 -3.34
N PHE A 353 38.15 -25.02 -2.01
CA PHE A 353 36.86 -25.17 -1.34
C PHE A 353 35.85 -24.14 -1.85
N TRP A 354 36.22 -22.86 -1.81
CA TRP A 354 35.31 -21.78 -2.21
C TRP A 354 34.92 -21.88 -3.69
N ALA A 355 35.85 -22.26 -4.57
CA ALA A 355 35.57 -22.43 -6.00
C ALA A 355 34.52 -23.51 -6.31
N HIS A 356 34.33 -24.49 -5.43
CA HIS A 356 33.42 -25.63 -5.63
C HIS A 356 32.24 -25.64 -4.65
N LEU A 357 32.06 -24.59 -3.83
CA LEU A 357 30.94 -24.52 -2.89
C LEU A 357 29.61 -24.48 -3.67
N PRO A 358 28.70 -25.46 -3.46
CA PRO A 358 27.35 -25.42 -4.03
C PRO A 358 26.59 -24.20 -3.50
N LEU A 359 25.80 -23.53 -4.36
CA LEU A 359 25.05 -22.33 -3.99
C LEU A 359 23.53 -22.49 -4.08
N ASP A 360 23.06 -23.58 -4.69
CA ASP A 360 21.66 -23.90 -4.91
C ASP A 360 21.32 -25.26 -4.28
N ALA A 361 20.08 -25.40 -3.82
CA ALA A 361 19.58 -26.64 -3.22
C ALA A 361 19.21 -27.67 -4.30
N PRO A 362 19.49 -28.97 -4.10
CA PRO A 362 18.92 -30.02 -4.94
C PRO A 362 17.45 -30.27 -4.60
N ASP A 363 16.66 -30.62 -5.60
CA ASP A 363 15.20 -30.85 -5.44
C ASP A 363 14.88 -32.02 -4.50
N ASP A 364 15.76 -33.01 -4.43
CA ASP A 364 15.57 -34.30 -3.77
C ASP A 364 16.39 -34.46 -2.47
N ALA A 365 16.80 -33.36 -1.84
CA ALA A 365 17.50 -33.40 -0.55
C ALA A 365 16.69 -34.21 0.49
N PRO A 366 17.23 -35.32 1.03
CA PRO A 366 16.50 -36.18 1.93
C PRO A 366 16.28 -35.52 3.30
N PRO A 367 15.14 -35.79 3.96
CA PRO A 367 14.88 -35.29 5.30
C PRO A 367 15.81 -35.97 6.31
N ARG A 368 16.45 -35.18 7.18
CA ARG A 368 17.31 -35.67 8.27
C ARG A 368 17.14 -34.80 9.52
N SER A 369 17.53 -35.33 10.68
CA SER A 369 17.77 -34.49 11.86
C SER A 369 19.01 -33.62 11.65
N LEU A 370 19.17 -32.59 12.47
CA LEU A 370 20.29 -31.67 12.38
C LEU A 370 21.64 -32.36 12.64
N ALA A 371 21.70 -33.29 13.62
CA ALA A 371 22.89 -34.09 13.87
C ALA A 371 23.24 -34.98 12.66
N ALA A 372 22.25 -35.67 12.08
CA ALA A 372 22.46 -36.51 10.90
C ALA A 372 22.84 -35.71 9.66
N ALA A 373 22.33 -34.47 9.53
CA ALA A 373 22.70 -33.56 8.45
C ALA A 373 24.15 -33.06 8.57
N LEU A 374 24.68 -32.89 9.79
CA LEU A 374 26.07 -32.49 10.02
C LEU A 374 27.08 -33.58 9.60
N ASP A 375 26.68 -34.85 9.70
CA ASP A 375 27.51 -36.02 9.38
C ASP A 375 27.26 -36.58 7.96
N ALA A 376 26.30 -36.03 7.22
CA ALA A 376 25.96 -36.51 5.88
C ALA A 376 27.05 -36.19 4.83
N ASP A 377 27.10 -37.00 3.77
CA ASP A 377 27.99 -36.77 2.61
C ASP A 377 27.42 -35.74 1.59
N GLY A 378 26.24 -35.16 1.86
CA GLY A 378 25.57 -34.24 0.95
C GLY A 378 24.41 -33.47 1.60
N PRO A 379 23.66 -32.69 0.80
CA PRO A 379 22.57 -31.86 1.29
C PRO A 379 21.49 -32.66 2.04
N SER A 380 20.87 -32.01 3.02
CA SER A 380 19.78 -32.56 3.84
C SER A 380 18.72 -31.51 4.05
N ARG A 381 17.45 -31.91 3.99
CA ARG A 381 16.33 -31.07 4.42
C ARG A 381 16.12 -31.27 5.92
N VAL A 382 16.11 -30.19 6.68
CA VAL A 382 16.05 -30.22 8.14
C VAL A 382 15.03 -29.22 8.62
N THR A 383 14.16 -29.64 9.55
CA THR A 383 13.32 -28.73 10.33
C THR A 383 14.06 -28.44 11.63
N ALA A 384 14.37 -27.16 11.90
CA ALA A 384 15.13 -26.78 13.08
C ALA A 384 14.67 -25.42 13.65
N GLN A 385 14.97 -25.18 14.92
CA GLN A 385 14.81 -23.86 15.52
C GLN A 385 16.03 -22.98 15.23
N VAL A 386 15.79 -21.68 15.07
CA VAL A 386 16.87 -20.69 14.96
C VAL A 386 17.18 -20.14 16.35
N GLU A 387 18.25 -20.63 16.97
CA GLU A 387 18.65 -20.16 18.31
C GLU A 387 19.21 -18.73 18.24
N HIS A 388 20.02 -18.45 17.22
CA HIS A 388 20.68 -17.16 17.02
C HIS A 388 20.53 -16.68 15.58
N PHE A 389 20.26 -15.39 15.42
CA PHE A 389 20.28 -14.71 14.13
C PHE A 389 20.82 -13.29 14.29
N ARG A 390 21.71 -12.86 13.40
CA ARG A 390 22.20 -11.48 13.34
C ARG A 390 22.56 -11.07 11.92
N GLY A 391 21.91 -10.02 11.42
CA GLY A 391 22.34 -9.31 10.21
C GLY A 391 23.54 -8.40 10.49
N ILE A 392 24.45 -8.31 9.52
CA ILE A 392 25.73 -7.62 9.63
C ILE A 392 26.05 -6.94 8.29
N GLY A 393 26.25 -5.62 8.32
CA GLY A 393 26.91 -4.89 7.23
C GLY A 393 28.40 -4.81 7.48
N THR A 394 29.22 -5.33 6.57
CA THR A 394 30.69 -5.22 6.64
C THR A 394 31.24 -4.54 5.40
N LYS A 395 32.37 -3.85 5.56
CA LYS A 395 33.16 -3.32 4.45
C LYS A 395 34.46 -4.13 4.38
N VAL A 396 34.64 -4.91 3.33
CA VAL A 396 35.83 -5.73 3.08
C VAL A 396 36.37 -5.39 1.71
N ASP A 397 37.65 -5.04 1.60
CA ASP A 397 38.32 -4.65 0.34
C ASP A 397 37.53 -3.64 -0.49
N ASP A 398 37.05 -2.57 0.17
CA ASP A 398 36.16 -1.54 -0.38
C ASP A 398 34.78 -2.00 -0.90
N LYS A 399 34.46 -3.29 -0.77
CA LYS A 399 33.13 -3.84 -1.05
C LYS A 399 32.26 -3.79 0.20
N TYR A 400 31.08 -3.17 0.10
CA TYR A 400 30.04 -3.32 1.13
C TYR A 400 29.32 -4.65 0.93
N ILE A 401 29.26 -5.45 2.00
CA ILE A 401 28.62 -6.77 1.98
C ILE A 401 27.66 -6.85 3.17
N CYS A 402 26.38 -7.06 2.87
CA CYS A 402 25.35 -7.29 3.87
C CYS A 402 25.10 -8.80 3.97
N TRP A 403 25.38 -9.37 5.13
CA TRP A 403 25.30 -10.81 5.38
C TRP A 403 24.63 -11.10 6.72
N ALA A 404 24.35 -12.35 7.03
CA ALA A 404 23.87 -12.74 8.35
C ALA A 404 24.57 -13.98 8.90
N SER A 405 24.69 -14.04 10.22
CA SER A 405 25.08 -15.24 10.96
C SER A 405 23.85 -15.88 11.59
N ALA A 406 23.71 -17.20 11.48
CA ALA A 406 22.67 -17.96 12.14
C ALA A 406 23.24 -19.16 12.90
N ARG A 407 22.52 -19.60 13.93
CA ARG A 407 22.75 -20.90 14.58
C ARG A 407 21.45 -21.68 14.69
N LEU A 408 21.50 -22.95 14.31
CA LEU A 408 20.35 -23.85 14.26
C LEU A 408 20.45 -24.87 15.39
N VAL A 409 19.31 -25.26 15.95
CA VAL A 409 19.23 -26.24 17.03
C VAL A 409 17.99 -27.12 16.87
N ASP A 410 18.13 -28.39 17.22
CA ASP A 410 17.04 -29.34 17.42
C ASP A 410 17.36 -30.23 18.64
N ASP A 411 16.55 -31.24 18.91
CA ASP A 411 16.72 -32.18 20.02
C ASP A 411 17.85 -33.20 19.80
N THR A 412 18.48 -33.22 18.62
CA THR A 412 19.53 -34.18 18.26
C THR A 412 20.94 -33.66 18.46
N VAL A 413 21.12 -32.37 18.75
CA VAL A 413 22.42 -31.73 18.96
C VAL A 413 22.54 -31.16 20.38
N GLU A 414 23.71 -31.32 21.02
CA GLU A 414 23.95 -30.77 22.37
C GLU A 414 24.05 -29.23 22.40
N ARG A 415 24.45 -28.63 21.27
CA ARG A 415 24.65 -27.19 21.11
C ARG A 415 24.22 -26.77 19.72
N SER A 416 23.75 -25.52 19.61
CA SER A 416 23.39 -24.93 18.33
C SER A 416 24.57 -25.01 17.34
N LEU A 417 24.30 -25.36 16.09
CA LEU A 417 25.29 -25.46 15.02
C LEU A 417 25.37 -24.15 14.24
N GLU A 418 26.58 -23.64 14.03
CA GLU A 418 26.84 -22.40 13.31
C GLU A 418 26.78 -22.60 11.79
N THR A 419 26.07 -21.69 11.11
CA THR A 419 26.04 -21.68 9.65
C THR A 419 27.27 -20.99 9.05
N LEU A 420 27.54 -21.21 7.78
CA LEU A 420 28.32 -20.27 7.00
C LEU A 420 27.62 -18.89 6.95
N PRO A 421 28.37 -17.80 6.73
CA PRO A 421 27.79 -16.50 6.43
C PRO A 421 26.72 -16.58 5.33
N LEU A 422 25.57 -15.96 5.58
CA LEU A 422 24.43 -15.97 4.68
C LEU A 422 24.39 -14.68 3.88
N LEU A 423 24.58 -14.77 2.56
CA LEU A 423 24.49 -13.63 1.64
C LEU A 423 23.15 -13.52 0.93
N GLN A 424 22.44 -14.64 0.82
CA GLN A 424 21.17 -14.70 0.10
C GLN A 424 20.05 -14.29 1.04
N TRP A 425 19.66 -13.01 0.97
CA TRP A 425 18.67 -12.47 1.90
C TRP A 425 17.26 -13.04 1.70
N GLU A 426 16.96 -13.60 0.52
CA GLU A 426 15.77 -14.42 0.24
C GLU A 426 15.60 -15.56 1.26
N TRP A 427 16.68 -16.30 1.57
CA TRP A 427 16.68 -17.40 2.55
C TRP A 427 16.98 -16.94 3.98
N THR A 428 17.61 -15.77 4.10
CA THR A 428 17.99 -15.23 5.40
C THR A 428 16.78 -14.65 6.14
N LEU A 429 15.82 -14.06 5.42
CA LEU A 429 14.62 -13.45 6.01
C LEU A 429 13.71 -14.48 6.71
N PRO A 430 13.42 -15.68 6.14
CA PRO A 430 12.72 -16.75 6.85
C PRO A 430 13.39 -17.14 8.16
N LEU A 431 14.72 -17.27 8.19
CA LEU A 431 15.46 -17.59 9.43
C LEU A 431 15.31 -16.49 10.50
N ALA A 432 15.39 -15.22 10.08
CA ALA A 432 15.22 -14.09 10.98
C ALA A 432 13.80 -14.06 11.57
N HIS A 433 12.80 -14.35 10.74
CA HIS A 433 11.39 -14.40 11.12
C HIS A 433 11.09 -15.54 12.09
N ALA A 434 11.58 -16.74 11.80
CA ALA A 434 11.48 -17.90 12.68
C ALA A 434 12.12 -17.62 14.05
N LYS A 435 13.30 -16.96 14.06
CA LYS A 435 13.95 -16.53 15.30
C LYS A 435 13.10 -15.55 16.11
N GLU A 436 12.50 -14.57 15.45
CA GLU A 436 11.67 -13.55 16.11
C GLU A 436 10.40 -14.16 16.73
N ARG A 437 9.85 -15.21 16.12
CA ARG A 437 8.62 -15.88 16.59
C ARG A 437 8.85 -17.10 17.48
N GLY A 438 10.07 -17.64 17.54
CA GLY A 438 10.36 -18.90 18.22
C GLY A 438 9.75 -20.10 17.49
N GLU A 439 9.63 -20.01 16.17
CA GLU A 439 9.09 -21.05 15.30
C GLU A 439 10.22 -21.91 14.71
N GLU A 440 9.90 -23.14 14.31
CA GLU A 440 10.78 -23.97 13.49
C GLU A 440 10.74 -23.51 12.03
N VAL A 441 11.82 -23.77 11.30
CA VAL A 441 11.96 -23.43 9.88
C VAL A 441 12.54 -24.61 9.13
N GLU A 442 12.04 -24.86 7.91
CA GLU A 442 12.61 -25.85 7.03
C GLU A 442 13.80 -25.25 6.27
N VAL A 443 14.94 -25.94 6.32
CA VAL A 443 16.19 -25.50 5.71
C VAL A 443 16.86 -26.65 4.96
N THR A 444 17.40 -26.35 3.79
CA THR A 444 18.29 -27.28 3.08
C THR A 444 19.73 -26.96 3.45
N LEU A 445 20.40 -27.89 4.12
CA LEU A 445 21.72 -27.73 4.70
C LEU A 445 22.73 -28.65 4.02
N LEU A 446 23.89 -28.10 3.68
CA LEU A 446 25.06 -28.86 3.24
C LEU A 446 26.13 -28.82 4.34
N PRO A 447 26.55 -29.96 4.90
CA PRO A 447 27.69 -29.99 5.81
C PRO A 447 28.97 -29.61 5.06
N VAL A 448 29.74 -28.70 5.66
CA VAL A 448 31.02 -28.22 5.10
C VAL A 448 32.12 -28.26 6.15
N LYS A 449 33.35 -28.52 5.70
CA LYS A 449 34.54 -28.56 6.55
C LYS A 449 35.48 -27.41 6.23
N LEU A 450 35.66 -26.51 7.18
CA LEU A 450 36.59 -25.37 7.11
C LEU A 450 37.72 -25.59 8.12
N GLY A 451 38.85 -26.12 7.65
CA GLY A 451 39.94 -26.55 8.53
C GLY A 451 39.52 -27.71 9.43
N GLU A 452 39.58 -27.53 10.75
CA GLU A 452 39.12 -28.51 11.74
C GLU A 452 37.64 -28.33 12.12
N GLN A 453 37.00 -27.24 11.72
CA GLN A 453 35.61 -26.95 12.08
C GLN A 453 34.63 -27.50 11.04
N ARG A 454 33.56 -28.14 11.52
CA ARG A 454 32.37 -28.45 10.71
C ARG A 454 31.36 -27.32 10.87
N ARG A 455 30.78 -26.88 9.76
CA ARG A 455 29.71 -25.88 9.69
C ARG A 455 28.62 -26.35 8.74
N LEU A 456 27.51 -25.63 8.72
CA LEU A 456 26.41 -25.89 7.80
C LEU A 456 26.28 -24.75 6.79
N HIS A 457 26.26 -25.07 5.50
CA HIS A 457 25.93 -24.11 4.45
C HIS A 457 24.44 -24.20 4.15
N VAL A 458 23.72 -23.09 4.29
CA VAL A 458 22.29 -23.00 3.95
C VAL A 458 22.16 -22.80 2.45
N LEU A 459 21.51 -23.74 1.77
CA LEU A 459 21.25 -23.72 0.33
C LEU A 459 19.84 -23.21 0.00
N ALA A 460 18.90 -23.38 0.93
CA ALA A 460 17.53 -22.85 0.85
C ALA A 460 16.92 -22.77 2.27
N ALA A 461 15.94 -21.90 2.45
CA ALA A 461 15.11 -21.82 3.66
C ALA A 461 13.69 -21.37 3.28
N GLY A 462 12.67 -22.01 3.83
CA GLY A 462 11.26 -21.78 3.47
C GLY A 462 10.32 -22.03 4.64
#